data_AF-B7FZZ5-F1
#
_entry.id   AF-B7FZZ5-F1
#
_cell.length_a   1.000
_cell.length_b   1.000
_cell.length_c   1.000
_cell.angle_alpha   90.00
_cell.angle_beta   90.00
_cell.angle_gamma   90.00
#
_symmetry.space_group_name_H-M   'P 1'
#
loop_
_entity.id
_entity.type
_entity.pdbx_description
1 polymer ?
#
loop_
_entity_poly.entity_id
_entity_poly.type
_entity_poly.pdbx_seq_one_letter_code
_entity_poly.pdbx_strand_id
1 'polypeptide(L)'
;MTEAQQGVLEPTPIQTAITAPSTEILQLWVEVGNGLEKSQTVIWKRAVESLDAANTFFAISADARTFVERYISQMINILVDQVPSKIGQLERNCVTDSLLLATKIVAQDLQIQAERGGECVFLSTLSLCFNRTKAFYRGAKASWNMNQLQGLPDVRMRVVERFRMSAGFAALERYLLSHIGLPTFPKLDILHHVLQAIGDAALERTAEATAVEEDAILVGNAVMQYVGTLSDDDLKKMPSDQLTLIQRDLQHIFDILISTRRSSTYEFYQFWRSLVLKLISSQSLPLRLFGWEQVGDLIDACADHRPPPRMFVVSGAGCPFVNGEYHFSAGTTPDGYAKPGGEIFFTHVVPDKPEFADQVGKKLTLFRCTMRSQQKWWFLSDADEEQPGTDRDVDYYQHKSEEHEEAYPAPEGEVNLAV
;
A
#
# COMPACT_ATOMS: atom_id res chain seq x y z
N MET A 1 -2.02 50.21 50.92
CA MET A 1 -2.60 48.86 50.87
C MET A 1 -1.69 48.02 50.01
N THR A 2 -1.09 47.02 50.63
CA THR A 2 -0.14 46.03 50.12
C THR A 2 -0.83 45.04 49.21
N GLU A 3 -0.30 44.81 48.01
CA GLU A 3 -0.56 43.59 47.25
C GLU A 3 0.76 42.91 46.92
N ALA A 4 0.85 41.66 47.35
CA ALA A 4 2.01 40.80 47.31
C ALA A 4 2.10 40.10 45.94
N GLN A 5 3.28 40.13 45.34
CA GLN A 5 3.65 39.27 44.23
C GLN A 5 3.81 37.82 44.74
N GLN A 6 2.90 36.93 44.34
CA GLN A 6 3.10 35.49 44.44
C GLN A 6 3.89 35.02 43.22
N GLY A 7 5.15 34.64 43.45
CA GLY A 7 5.97 33.93 42.47
C GLY A 7 5.45 32.51 42.28
N VAL A 8 5.07 32.20 41.04
CA VAL A 8 4.81 30.83 40.59
C VAL A 8 6.16 30.26 40.17
N LEU A 9 6.70 29.33 40.96
CA LEU A 9 7.84 28.50 40.57
C LEU A 9 7.34 27.49 39.55
N GLU A 10 7.68 27.68 38.28
CA GLU A 10 7.57 26.63 37.27
C GLU A 10 8.56 25.49 37.61
N PRO A 11 8.14 24.22 37.59
CA PRO A 11 9.06 23.11 37.73
C PRO A 11 9.90 23.00 36.46
N THR A 12 11.20 23.28 36.59
CA THR A 12 12.19 23.02 35.55
C THR A 12 12.20 21.52 35.23
N PRO A 13 12.07 21.10 33.95
CA PRO A 13 12.24 19.69 33.61
C PRO A 13 13.70 19.31 33.85
N ILE A 14 13.95 18.34 34.73
CA ILE A 14 15.24 17.68 34.82
C ILE A 14 15.40 16.83 33.54
N GLN A 15 15.89 17.45 32.47
CA GLN A 15 16.51 16.71 31.38
C GLN A 15 17.86 16.21 31.92
N THR A 16 17.89 14.98 32.44
CA THR A 16 19.16 14.26 32.63
C THR A 16 19.82 14.16 31.26
N ALA A 17 20.84 14.99 31.03
CA ALA A 17 21.67 14.93 29.83
C ALA A 17 22.22 13.50 29.73
N ILE A 18 21.81 12.77 28.69
CA ILE A 18 22.31 11.43 28.43
C ILE A 18 23.80 11.58 28.08
N THR A 19 24.65 11.14 29.00
CA THR A 19 26.11 11.15 28.86
C THR A 19 26.59 9.92 28.07
N ALA A 20 27.90 9.77 27.88
CA ALA A 20 28.49 8.61 27.18
C ALA A 20 28.04 7.25 27.80
N PRO A 21 28.08 6.15 27.02
CA PRO A 21 27.71 4.83 27.52
C PRO A 21 28.53 4.42 28.75
N SER A 22 27.90 3.76 29.72
CA SER A 22 28.60 3.23 30.90
C SER A 22 29.55 2.08 30.51
N THR A 23 30.54 1.80 31.38
CA THR A 23 31.47 0.67 31.19
C THR A 23 30.74 -0.67 31.05
N GLU A 24 29.64 -0.85 31.78
CA GLU A 24 28.81 -2.06 31.70
C GLU A 24 28.19 -2.24 30.31
N ILE A 25 27.74 -1.15 29.68
CA ILE A 25 27.17 -1.17 28.32
C ILE A 25 28.24 -1.49 27.28
N LEU A 26 29.43 -0.88 27.41
CA LEU A 26 30.56 -1.18 26.54
C LEU A 26 30.97 -2.66 26.64
N GLN A 27 31.01 -3.21 27.86
CA GLN A 27 31.29 -4.63 28.09
C GLN A 27 30.21 -5.53 27.48
N LEU A 28 28.94 -5.15 27.58
CA LEU A 28 27.82 -5.87 26.95
C LEU A 28 27.99 -5.95 25.42
N TRP A 29 28.32 -4.84 24.75
CA TRP A 29 28.56 -4.86 23.29
C TRP A 29 29.75 -5.74 22.90
N VAL A 30 30.82 -5.72 23.70
CA VAL A 30 31.98 -6.60 23.49
C VAL A 30 31.62 -8.07 23.71
N GLU A 31 30.85 -8.40 24.74
CA GLU A 31 30.37 -9.76 25.03
C GLU A 31 29.54 -10.31 23.86
N VAL A 32 28.55 -9.53 23.41
CA VAL A 32 27.67 -9.93 22.29
C VAL A 32 28.45 -10.04 20.99
N GLY A 33 29.31 -9.06 20.68
CA GLY A 33 30.16 -9.09 19.47
C GLY A 33 31.05 -10.33 19.42
N ASN A 34 31.75 -10.64 20.52
CA ASN A 34 32.58 -11.85 20.63
C ASN A 34 31.76 -13.14 20.45
N GLY A 35 30.53 -13.19 20.99
CA GLY A 35 29.62 -14.32 20.82
C GLY A 35 29.29 -14.56 19.35
N LEU A 36 28.94 -13.50 18.62
CA LEU A 36 28.60 -13.54 17.20
C LEU A 36 29.77 -13.96 16.31
N GLU A 37 30.97 -13.45 16.59
CA GLU A 37 32.17 -13.78 15.83
C GLU A 37 32.62 -15.23 16.02
N LYS A 38 32.59 -15.72 17.26
CA LYS A 38 33.14 -17.05 17.60
C LYS A 38 32.15 -18.18 17.36
N SER A 39 30.88 -17.96 17.66
CA SER A 39 29.88 -19.04 17.71
C SER A 39 28.77 -18.89 16.68
N GLN A 40 28.63 -17.71 16.05
CA GLN A 40 27.48 -17.37 15.19
C GLN A 40 26.12 -17.64 15.88
N THR A 41 26.08 -17.53 17.20
CA THR A 41 24.85 -17.67 17.99
C THR A 41 24.52 -16.36 18.70
N VAL A 42 23.24 -16.17 18.98
CA VAL A 42 22.72 -15.00 19.69
C VAL A 42 22.10 -15.47 21.00
N ILE A 43 22.55 -14.90 22.12
CA ILE A 43 21.86 -15.05 23.40
C ILE A 43 20.70 -14.05 23.40
N TRP A 44 19.47 -14.55 23.29
CA TRP A 44 18.24 -13.78 23.05
C TRP A 44 18.09 -12.53 23.91
N LYS A 45 18.24 -12.67 25.23
CA LYS A 45 18.10 -11.55 26.16
C LYS A 45 19.20 -10.50 25.98
N ARG A 46 20.44 -10.95 25.77
CA ARG A 46 21.59 -10.06 25.50
C ARG A 46 21.42 -9.31 24.17
N ALA A 47 20.78 -9.93 23.19
CA ALA A 47 20.45 -9.27 21.93
C ALA A 47 19.55 -8.04 22.17
N VAL A 48 18.46 -8.22 22.92
CA VAL A 48 17.54 -7.12 23.26
C VAL A 48 18.28 -6.05 24.08
N GLU A 49 18.96 -6.43 25.16
CA GLU A 49 19.69 -5.50 26.03
C GLU A 49 20.73 -4.68 25.24
N SER A 50 21.48 -5.33 24.35
CA SER A 50 22.52 -4.65 23.55
C SER A 50 21.95 -3.72 22.49
N LEU A 51 20.85 -4.09 21.82
CA LEU A 51 20.16 -3.26 20.84
C LEU A 51 19.43 -2.09 21.50
N ASP A 52 18.85 -2.28 22.69
CA ASP A 52 18.18 -1.21 23.44
C ASP A 52 19.19 -0.15 23.91
N ALA A 53 20.32 -0.61 24.46
CA ALA A 53 21.44 0.27 24.79
C ALA A 53 21.96 0.98 23.53
N ALA A 54 22.17 0.25 22.42
CA ALA A 54 22.63 0.85 21.18
C ALA A 54 21.67 1.91 20.65
N ASN A 55 20.35 1.64 20.64
CA ASN A 55 19.32 2.60 20.26
C ASN A 55 19.32 3.86 21.14
N THR A 56 19.65 3.72 22.43
CA THR A 56 19.72 4.86 23.36
C THR A 56 20.90 5.77 23.05
N PHE A 57 22.07 5.22 22.71
CA PHE A 57 23.29 5.98 22.47
C PHE A 57 23.61 6.21 20.98
N PHE A 58 22.75 5.76 20.06
CA PHE A 58 23.03 5.70 18.61
C PHE A 58 23.43 7.05 18.00
N ALA A 59 22.78 8.14 18.44
CA ALA A 59 23.04 9.47 17.92
C ALA A 59 24.32 10.12 18.49
N ILE A 60 24.79 9.66 19.65
CA ILE A 60 25.82 10.35 20.45
C ILE A 60 27.11 9.55 20.67
N SER A 61 27.10 8.23 20.48
CA SER A 61 28.25 7.34 20.72
C SER A 61 28.73 6.67 19.44
N ALA A 62 30.02 6.86 19.14
CA ALA A 62 30.69 6.15 18.04
C ALA A 62 30.78 4.63 18.29
N ASP A 63 30.93 4.21 19.55
CA ASP A 63 30.95 2.80 19.93
C ASP A 63 29.59 2.13 19.65
N ALA A 64 28.49 2.81 19.96
CA ALA A 64 27.15 2.34 19.65
C ALA A 64 26.97 2.14 18.13
N ARG A 65 27.37 3.13 17.32
CA ARG A 65 27.33 3.02 15.85
C ARG A 65 28.18 1.86 15.35
N THR A 66 29.43 1.77 15.80
CA THR A 66 30.36 0.72 15.38
C THR A 66 29.82 -0.67 15.72
N PHE A 67 29.23 -0.84 16.91
CA PHE A 67 28.59 -2.10 17.31
C PHE A 67 27.43 -2.45 16.37
N VAL A 68 26.52 -1.51 16.13
CA VAL A 68 25.35 -1.74 15.27
C VAL A 68 25.78 -2.04 13.83
N GLU A 69 26.64 -1.20 13.23
CA GLU A 69 27.18 -1.38 11.86
C GLU A 69 27.77 -2.76 11.64
N ARG A 70 28.46 -3.29 12.65
CA ARG A 70 29.13 -4.57 12.54
C ARG A 70 28.20 -5.77 12.76
N TYR A 71 27.25 -5.67 13.68
CA TYR A 71 26.57 -6.87 14.21
C TYR A 71 25.06 -6.93 13.99
N ILE A 72 24.37 -5.80 13.76
CA ILE A 72 22.90 -5.79 13.73
C ILE A 72 22.32 -6.72 12.65
N SER A 73 22.91 -6.72 11.45
CA SER A 73 22.42 -7.55 10.34
C SER A 73 22.55 -9.04 10.65
N GLN A 74 23.70 -9.46 11.21
CA GLN A 74 23.93 -10.85 11.63
C GLN A 74 22.97 -11.26 12.76
N MET A 75 22.79 -10.40 13.77
CA MET A 75 21.86 -10.66 14.87
C MET A 75 20.44 -10.86 14.35
N ILE A 76 19.95 -9.93 13.54
CA ILE A 76 18.59 -9.98 13.01
C ILE A 76 18.41 -11.19 12.12
N ASN A 77 19.37 -11.51 11.24
CA ASN A 77 19.28 -12.70 10.40
C ASN A 77 19.13 -13.98 11.23
N ILE A 78 19.92 -14.16 12.30
CA ILE A 78 19.82 -15.31 13.19
C ILE A 78 18.45 -15.38 13.85
N LEU A 79 17.90 -14.24 14.28
CA LEU A 79 16.61 -14.17 15.00
C LEU A 79 15.40 -14.42 14.09
N VAL A 80 15.38 -13.87 12.86
CA VAL A 80 14.25 -14.07 11.93
C VAL A 80 14.21 -15.47 11.29
N ASP A 81 15.31 -16.22 11.34
CA ASP A 81 15.38 -17.59 10.85
C ASP A 81 14.88 -18.62 11.90
N GLN A 82 14.44 -18.16 13.07
CA GLN A 82 13.92 -19.01 14.14
C GLN A 82 12.50 -19.45 13.85
N VAL A 83 12.17 -20.71 14.17
CA VAL A 83 10.82 -21.25 13.97
C VAL A 83 10.01 -21.03 15.26
N PRO A 84 8.91 -20.25 15.24
CA PRO A 84 8.21 -19.85 16.48
C PRO A 84 7.63 -21.00 17.29
N SER A 85 7.34 -22.14 16.65
CA SER A 85 6.85 -23.36 17.31
C SER A 85 7.94 -24.16 18.02
N LYS A 86 9.22 -23.88 17.76
CA LYS A 86 10.38 -24.57 18.35
C LYS A 86 11.04 -23.81 19.50
N ILE A 87 10.55 -22.61 19.80
CA ILE A 87 11.10 -21.75 20.85
C ILE A 87 10.00 -21.37 21.85
N GLY A 88 10.41 -21.07 23.09
CA GLY A 88 9.48 -20.69 24.14
C GLY A 88 8.93 -19.27 23.97
N GLN A 89 7.94 -18.92 24.79
CA GLN A 89 7.30 -17.61 24.74
C GLN A 89 8.29 -16.47 25.03
N LEU A 90 9.24 -16.70 25.95
CA LEU A 90 10.25 -15.70 26.31
C LEU A 90 11.15 -15.39 25.10
N GLU A 91 11.63 -16.42 24.40
CA GLU A 91 12.47 -16.27 23.21
C GLU A 91 11.71 -15.57 22.09
N ARG A 92 10.42 -15.89 21.88
CA ARG A 92 9.55 -15.19 20.92
C ARG A 92 9.46 -13.68 21.23
N ASN A 93 9.31 -13.33 22.50
CA ASN A 93 9.28 -11.93 22.93
C ASN A 93 10.63 -11.27 22.63
N CYS A 94 11.75 -11.90 22.96
CA CYS A 94 13.09 -11.36 22.66
C CYS A 94 13.33 -11.15 21.17
N VAL A 95 12.89 -12.08 20.30
CA VAL A 95 12.96 -11.89 18.84
C VAL A 95 12.16 -10.65 18.44
N THR A 96 10.91 -10.57 18.90
CA THR A 96 10.01 -9.46 18.60
C THR A 96 10.63 -8.12 19.02
N ASP A 97 11.07 -8.02 20.27
CA ASP A 97 11.65 -6.79 20.82
C ASP A 97 12.93 -6.38 20.07
N SER A 98 13.77 -7.36 19.71
CA SER A 98 14.98 -7.11 18.91
C SER A 98 14.65 -6.56 17.50
N LEU A 99 13.60 -7.08 16.85
CA LEU A 99 13.15 -6.59 15.54
C LEU A 99 12.59 -5.16 15.64
N LEU A 100 11.80 -4.88 16.68
CA LEU A 100 11.25 -3.55 16.94
C LEU A 100 12.36 -2.52 17.24
N LEU A 101 13.40 -2.91 17.98
CA LEU A 101 14.57 -2.07 18.22
C LEU A 101 15.39 -1.85 16.95
N ALA A 102 15.63 -2.90 16.17
CA ALA A 102 16.39 -2.80 14.94
C ALA A 102 15.74 -1.85 13.93
N THR A 103 14.43 -1.95 13.71
CA THR A 103 13.71 -1.03 12.82
C THR A 103 13.77 0.42 13.29
N LYS A 104 13.67 0.66 14.60
CA LYS A 104 13.84 2.00 15.17
C LYS A 104 15.25 2.55 14.92
N ILE A 105 16.29 1.73 15.09
CA ILE A 105 17.67 2.12 14.79
C ILE A 105 17.82 2.46 13.29
N VAL A 106 17.26 1.64 12.38
CA VAL A 106 17.31 1.95 10.95
C VAL A 106 16.58 3.25 10.63
N ALA A 107 15.42 3.49 11.20
CA ALA A 107 14.68 4.74 11.02
C ALA A 107 15.49 5.96 11.49
N GLN A 108 16.15 5.86 12.66
CA GLN A 108 17.03 6.91 13.16
C GLN A 108 18.22 7.16 12.24
N ASP A 109 18.87 6.10 11.74
CA ASP A 109 19.99 6.29 10.80
C ASP A 109 19.53 6.92 9.50
N LEU A 110 18.40 6.49 8.92
CA LEU A 110 17.82 7.11 7.73
C LEU A 110 17.59 8.62 7.91
N GLN A 111 17.06 9.04 9.06
CA GLN A 111 16.89 10.48 9.36
C GLN A 111 18.24 11.21 9.36
N ILE A 112 19.24 10.65 10.04
CA ILE A 112 20.58 11.24 10.13
C ILE A 112 21.25 11.30 8.76
N GLN A 113 21.14 10.25 7.95
CA GLN A 113 21.77 10.20 6.63
C GLN A 113 21.04 11.08 5.61
N ALA A 114 19.71 11.19 5.69
CA ALA A 114 18.96 12.12 4.85
C ALA A 114 19.35 13.58 5.10
N GLU A 115 19.69 13.94 6.33
CA GLU A 115 20.18 15.29 6.68
C GLU A 115 21.64 15.53 6.27
N ARG A 116 22.48 14.50 6.38
CA ARG A 116 23.92 14.60 6.10
C ARG A 116 24.30 14.31 4.64
N GLY A 117 23.37 13.75 3.84
CA GLY A 117 23.66 13.22 2.51
C GLY A 117 24.61 12.02 2.52
N GLY A 118 24.60 11.23 3.60
CA GLY A 118 25.43 10.04 3.75
C GLY A 118 24.73 8.76 3.31
N GLU A 119 25.44 7.63 3.35
CA GLU A 119 24.88 6.30 3.02
C GLU A 119 24.24 5.64 4.25
N CYS A 120 23.05 5.08 4.09
CA CYS A 120 22.42 4.27 5.14
C CYS A 120 22.79 2.78 4.97
N VAL A 121 23.76 2.33 5.76
CA VAL A 121 24.30 0.95 5.69
C VAL A 121 23.33 -0.11 6.23
N PHE A 122 22.23 0.30 6.87
CA PHE A 122 21.30 -0.61 7.57
C PHE A 122 20.08 -1.04 6.75
N LEU A 123 19.98 -0.63 5.48
CA LEU A 123 18.84 -1.00 4.64
C LEU A 123 18.71 -2.50 4.41
N SER A 124 19.82 -3.23 4.39
CA SER A 124 19.80 -4.71 4.35
C SER A 124 19.16 -5.31 5.60
N THR A 125 19.38 -4.72 6.77
CA THR A 125 18.72 -5.12 8.03
C THR A 125 17.22 -4.84 7.98
N LEU A 126 16.80 -3.70 7.44
CA LEU A 126 15.37 -3.40 7.24
C LEU A 126 14.70 -4.43 6.33
N SER A 127 15.37 -4.78 5.22
CA SER A 127 14.94 -5.83 4.30
C SER A 127 14.74 -7.17 5.02
N LEU A 128 15.65 -7.57 5.92
CA LEU A 128 15.49 -8.77 6.75
C LEU A 128 14.28 -8.68 7.69
N CYS A 129 14.08 -7.54 8.36
CA CYS A 129 12.94 -7.32 9.24
C CYS A 129 11.60 -7.40 8.49
N PHE A 130 11.55 -6.94 7.25
CA PHE A 130 10.33 -6.89 6.44
C PHE A 130 10.10 -8.11 5.55
N ASN A 131 11.07 -9.02 5.44
CA ASN A 131 10.94 -10.17 4.57
C ASN A 131 9.95 -11.21 5.11
N ARG A 132 8.74 -11.23 4.57
CA ARG A 132 7.65 -12.18 4.94
C ARG A 132 8.00 -13.65 4.76
N THR A 133 9.03 -13.98 3.99
CA THR A 133 9.43 -15.38 3.72
C THR A 133 10.25 -15.99 4.85
N LYS A 134 10.74 -15.17 5.79
CA LYS A 134 11.53 -15.60 6.94
C LYS A 134 10.75 -16.55 7.85
N ALA A 135 11.46 -17.53 8.41
CA ALA A 135 10.87 -18.65 9.15
C ALA A 135 10.05 -18.18 10.36
N PHE A 136 10.46 -17.07 10.99
CA PHE A 136 9.75 -16.49 12.12
C PHE A 136 8.34 -15.99 11.76
N TYR A 137 8.16 -15.45 10.56
CA TYR A 137 6.85 -14.95 10.10
C TYR A 137 6.02 -16.01 9.41
N ARG A 138 6.64 -16.82 8.55
CA ARG A 138 5.93 -17.82 7.72
C ARG A 138 5.66 -19.12 8.48
N GLY A 139 6.49 -19.47 9.46
CA GLY A 139 6.50 -20.79 10.09
C GLY A 139 7.13 -21.85 9.19
N ALA A 140 7.12 -23.11 9.65
CA ALA A 140 7.57 -24.23 8.84
C ALA A 140 6.55 -24.53 7.73
N LYS A 141 7.02 -24.83 6.49
CA LYS A 141 6.16 -25.39 5.44
C LYS A 141 5.66 -26.76 5.90
N ALA A 142 4.44 -26.84 6.43
CA ALA A 142 3.80 -28.12 6.65
C ALA A 142 3.46 -28.76 5.30
N SER A 143 3.88 -30.01 5.13
CA SER A 143 3.49 -30.84 4.00
C SER A 143 1.95 -31.00 4.00
N TRP A 144 1.33 -30.65 2.87
CA TRP A 144 -0.06 -30.92 2.47
C TRP A 144 -1.25 -30.37 3.29
N ASN A 145 -1.10 -29.95 4.55
CA ASN A 145 -2.22 -29.38 5.33
C ASN A 145 -2.03 -27.87 5.57
N MET A 146 -2.75 -27.03 4.81
CA MET A 146 -2.67 -25.56 4.84
C MET A 146 -3.25 -24.90 6.10
N ASN A 147 -3.86 -25.65 7.03
CA ASN A 147 -4.66 -25.05 8.11
C ASN A 147 -3.91 -24.77 9.43
N GLN A 148 -2.58 -24.89 9.48
CA GLN A 148 -1.79 -24.46 10.65
C GLN A 148 -0.51 -23.76 10.20
N LEU A 149 -0.62 -22.47 9.86
CA LEU A 149 0.54 -21.59 9.82
C LEU A 149 1.13 -21.51 11.23
N GLN A 150 2.35 -22.03 11.42
CA GLN A 150 3.08 -21.96 12.70
C GLN A 150 3.94 -20.68 12.84
N GLY A 151 3.82 -19.76 11.89
CA GLY A 151 4.52 -18.48 11.87
C GLY A 151 3.80 -17.40 12.67
N LEU A 152 4.44 -16.25 12.81
CA LEU A 152 3.88 -15.08 13.49
C LEU A 152 3.81 -13.87 12.53
N PRO A 153 2.89 -13.87 11.53
CA PRO A 153 2.75 -12.76 10.58
C PRO A 153 2.43 -11.42 11.26
N ASP A 154 1.64 -11.43 12.34
CA ASP A 154 1.30 -10.22 13.10
C ASP A 154 2.53 -9.51 13.68
N VAL A 155 3.61 -10.25 13.98
CA VAL A 155 4.85 -9.61 14.44
C VAL A 155 5.47 -8.77 13.34
N ARG A 156 5.42 -9.20 12.07
CA ARG A 156 5.88 -8.39 10.95
C ARG A 156 5.07 -7.10 10.84
N MET A 157 3.75 -7.16 11.02
CA MET A 157 2.90 -5.97 11.00
C MET A 157 3.25 -5.00 12.13
N ARG A 158 3.52 -5.50 13.34
CA ARG A 158 4.05 -4.67 14.44
C ARG A 158 5.41 -4.05 14.14
N VAL A 159 6.26 -4.73 13.38
CA VAL A 159 7.58 -4.23 12.96
C VAL A 159 7.43 -3.12 11.92
N VAL A 160 6.50 -3.26 10.96
CA VAL A 160 6.13 -2.21 10.00
C VAL A 160 5.56 -0.99 10.73
N GLU A 161 4.61 -1.22 11.65
CA GLU A 161 4.02 -0.21 12.52
C GLU A 161 5.09 0.58 13.27
N ARG A 162 6.04 -0.13 13.90
CA ARG A 162 7.11 0.52 14.66
C ARG A 162 8.01 1.39 13.79
N PHE A 163 8.30 0.95 12.56
CA PHE A 163 9.04 1.75 11.59
C PHE A 163 8.27 3.02 11.21
N ARG A 164 6.96 2.90 10.94
CA ARG A 164 6.07 4.06 10.69
C ARG A 164 6.05 5.04 11.85
N MET A 165 5.79 4.57 13.08
CA MET A 165 5.76 5.43 14.28
C MET A 165 7.08 6.16 14.54
N SER A 166 8.19 5.66 13.98
CA SER A 166 9.52 6.29 14.05
C SER A 166 9.77 7.25 12.88
N ALA A 167 8.74 7.65 12.13
CA ALA A 167 8.81 8.40 10.87
C ALA A 167 9.76 7.75 9.84
N GLY A 168 9.86 6.41 9.86
CA GLY A 168 10.81 5.65 9.06
C GLY A 168 10.52 5.72 7.56
N PHE A 169 9.26 5.65 7.14
CA PHE A 169 8.90 5.72 5.71
C PHE A 169 9.15 7.10 5.11
N ALA A 170 8.79 8.18 5.82
CA ALA A 170 9.14 9.55 5.41
C ALA A 170 10.66 9.79 5.39
N ALA A 171 11.43 9.18 6.30
CA ALA A 171 12.89 9.25 6.26
C ALA A 171 13.47 8.44 5.07
N LEU A 172 12.90 7.27 4.78
CA LEU A 172 13.27 6.43 3.65
C LEU A 172 12.98 7.14 2.31
N GLU A 173 11.81 7.76 2.15
CA GLU A 173 11.46 8.51 0.94
C GLU A 173 12.46 9.64 0.67
N ARG A 174 12.74 10.50 1.66
CA ARG A 174 13.79 11.54 1.53
C ARG A 174 15.17 10.96 1.19
N TYR A 175 15.53 9.82 1.80
CA TYR A 175 16.77 9.12 1.51
C TYR A 175 16.82 8.64 0.05
N LEU A 176 15.77 7.96 -0.42
CA LEU A 176 15.67 7.45 -1.79
C LEU A 176 15.76 8.58 -2.82
N LEU A 177 14.99 9.65 -2.63
CA LEU A 177 14.96 10.79 -3.54
C LEU A 177 16.33 11.49 -3.65
N SER A 178 17.04 11.65 -2.54
CA SER A 178 18.38 12.26 -2.53
C SER A 178 19.47 11.37 -3.15
N HIS A 179 19.19 10.08 -3.31
CA HIS A 179 20.15 9.09 -3.83
C HIS A 179 19.85 8.64 -5.27
N ILE A 180 18.83 9.19 -5.93
CA ILE A 180 18.52 8.86 -7.32
C ILE A 180 19.74 9.20 -8.20
N GLY A 181 20.16 8.22 -9.02
CA GLY A 181 21.33 8.35 -9.90
C GLY A 181 22.68 8.10 -9.22
N LEU A 182 22.71 7.87 -7.90
CA LEU A 182 23.93 7.51 -7.19
C LEU A 182 24.14 5.98 -7.16
N PRO A 183 25.39 5.48 -7.18
CA PRO A 183 25.68 4.05 -7.03
C PRO A 183 25.23 3.46 -5.69
N THR A 184 25.04 4.32 -4.69
CA THR A 184 24.56 3.98 -3.35
C THR A 184 23.04 3.88 -3.27
N PHE A 185 22.31 4.04 -4.38
CA PHE A 185 20.87 3.82 -4.40
C PHE A 185 20.54 2.38 -3.97
N PRO A 186 19.51 2.17 -3.12
CA PRO A 186 19.20 0.84 -2.60
C PRO A 186 18.87 -0.15 -3.70
N LYS A 187 19.35 -1.38 -3.53
CA LYS A 187 19.05 -2.47 -4.46
C LYS A 187 17.55 -2.80 -4.49
N LEU A 188 17.05 -3.24 -5.64
CA LEU A 188 15.63 -3.53 -5.82
C LEU A 188 15.11 -4.68 -4.93
N ASP A 189 15.95 -5.63 -4.54
CA ASP A 189 15.57 -6.70 -3.60
C ASP A 189 15.26 -6.17 -2.19
N ILE A 190 15.94 -5.08 -1.77
CA ILE A 190 15.61 -4.38 -0.53
C ILE A 190 14.27 -3.67 -0.68
N LEU A 191 14.09 -2.93 -1.78
CA LEU A 191 12.85 -2.18 -2.05
C LEU A 191 11.64 -3.09 -2.19
N HIS A 192 11.81 -4.27 -2.78
CA HIS A 192 10.80 -5.33 -2.84
C HIS A 192 10.21 -5.66 -1.46
N HIS A 193 11.07 -5.92 -0.46
CA HIS A 193 10.59 -6.25 0.88
C HIS A 193 9.91 -5.06 1.57
N VAL A 194 10.39 -3.83 1.31
CA VAL A 194 9.77 -2.60 1.82
C VAL A 194 8.38 -2.42 1.21
N LEU A 195 8.27 -2.47 -0.11
CA LEU A 195 7.00 -2.30 -0.84
C LEU A 195 5.98 -3.38 -0.44
N GLN A 196 6.40 -4.65 -0.35
CA GLN A 196 5.53 -5.69 0.16
C GLN A 196 5.05 -5.42 1.59
N ALA A 197 5.94 -4.97 2.47
CA ALA A 197 5.59 -4.75 3.87
C ALA A 197 4.61 -3.60 4.07
N ILE A 198 4.78 -2.52 3.32
CA ILE A 198 3.86 -1.39 3.38
C ILE A 198 2.55 -1.64 2.63
N GLY A 199 2.58 -2.37 1.50
CA GLY A 199 1.38 -2.79 0.79
C GLY A 199 0.51 -3.75 1.61
N ASP A 200 1.13 -4.74 2.27
CA ASP A 200 0.42 -5.63 3.19
C ASP A 200 -0.22 -4.83 4.36
N ALA A 201 0.45 -3.78 4.85
CA ALA A 201 -0.08 -2.92 5.91
C ALA A 201 -1.22 -2.01 5.43
N ALA A 202 -1.16 -1.51 4.20
CA ALA A 202 -2.23 -0.71 3.61
C ALA A 202 -3.52 -1.53 3.38
N LEU A 203 -3.40 -2.85 3.22
CA LEU A 203 -4.54 -3.75 3.12
C LEU A 203 -5.33 -3.88 4.43
N GLU A 204 -4.67 -3.73 5.58
CA GLU A 204 -5.32 -3.78 6.89
C GLU A 204 -6.17 -2.52 7.10
N ARG A 205 -7.47 -2.63 6.84
CA ARG A 205 -8.46 -1.54 7.00
C ARG A 205 -8.68 -1.20 8.48
N THR A 206 -7.74 -0.49 9.08
CA THR A 206 -7.79 0.04 10.45
C THR A 206 -8.23 1.51 10.46
N ALA A 207 -8.50 2.07 11.64
CA ALA A 207 -8.79 3.49 11.79
C ALA A 207 -7.66 4.42 11.30
N GLU A 208 -6.44 3.89 11.18
CA GLU A 208 -5.25 4.60 10.70
C GLU A 208 -4.94 4.33 9.22
N ALA A 209 -5.85 3.67 8.48
CA ALA A 209 -5.66 3.30 7.08
C ALA A 209 -5.13 4.48 6.24
N THR A 210 -5.72 5.66 6.39
CA THR A 210 -5.32 6.89 5.68
C THR A 210 -3.83 7.19 5.80
N ALA A 211 -3.23 7.03 6.99
CA ALA A 211 -1.83 7.36 7.22
C ALA A 211 -0.89 6.33 6.59
N VAL A 212 -1.25 5.05 6.65
CA VAL A 212 -0.48 3.97 6.02
C VAL A 212 -0.53 4.07 4.50
N GLU A 213 -1.68 4.45 3.94
CA GLU A 213 -1.82 4.74 2.51
C GLU A 213 -0.88 5.86 2.06
N GLU A 214 -0.77 6.96 2.83
CA GLU A 214 0.17 8.05 2.51
C GLU A 214 1.61 7.56 2.50
N ASP A 215 2.04 6.80 3.51
CA ASP A 215 3.40 6.24 3.54
C ASP A 215 3.65 5.31 2.34
N ALA A 216 2.65 4.52 1.92
CA ALA A 216 2.74 3.63 0.77
C ALA A 216 2.93 4.41 -0.53
N ILE A 217 2.17 5.51 -0.70
CA ILE A 217 2.29 6.42 -1.83
C ILE A 217 3.66 7.10 -1.84
N LEU A 218 4.15 7.59 -0.70
CA LEU A 218 5.45 8.25 -0.59
C LEU A 218 6.58 7.33 -1.05
N VAL A 219 6.67 6.12 -0.49
CA VAL A 219 7.72 5.16 -0.86
C VAL A 219 7.53 4.68 -2.31
N GLY A 220 6.29 4.38 -2.72
CA GLY A 220 5.97 3.97 -4.08
C GLY A 220 6.41 5.00 -5.12
N ASN A 221 6.12 6.27 -4.88
CA ASN A 221 6.51 7.39 -5.75
C ASN A 221 8.02 7.54 -5.86
N ALA A 222 8.76 7.43 -4.75
CA ALA A 222 10.22 7.48 -4.77
C ALA A 222 10.84 6.34 -5.60
N VAL A 223 10.28 5.13 -5.50
CA VAL A 223 10.72 3.98 -6.32
C VAL A 223 10.36 4.17 -7.79
N MET A 224 9.14 4.63 -8.10
CA MET A 224 8.72 4.95 -9.47
C MET A 224 9.63 6.01 -10.11
N GLN A 225 10.00 7.04 -9.35
CA GLN A 225 10.89 8.09 -9.84
C GLN A 225 12.27 7.51 -10.19
N TYR A 226 12.86 6.69 -9.31
CA TYR A 226 14.12 6.00 -9.61
C TYR A 226 14.03 5.16 -10.89
N VAL A 227 13.04 4.26 -10.99
CA VAL A 227 12.85 3.40 -12.17
C VAL A 227 12.61 4.24 -13.43
N GLY A 228 11.87 5.35 -13.30
CA GLY A 228 11.62 6.31 -14.36
C GLY A 228 12.90 6.97 -14.89
N THR A 229 13.92 7.17 -14.04
CA THR A 229 15.21 7.75 -14.44
C THR A 229 16.17 6.79 -15.13
N LEU A 230 15.94 5.48 -15.05
CA LEU A 230 16.85 4.48 -15.63
C LEU A 230 16.97 4.65 -17.15
N SER A 231 18.22 4.62 -17.63
CA SER A 231 18.53 4.61 -19.06
C SER A 231 18.32 3.22 -19.66
N ASP A 232 18.29 3.14 -20.99
CA ASP A 232 18.24 1.86 -21.71
C ASP A 232 19.40 0.92 -21.32
N ASP A 233 20.59 1.48 -21.08
CA ASP A 233 21.77 0.72 -20.68
C ASP A 233 21.74 0.25 -19.23
N ASP A 234 21.07 0.98 -18.34
CA ASP A 234 20.85 0.55 -16.97
C ASP A 234 19.83 -0.59 -16.91
N LEU A 235 18.73 -0.46 -17.67
CA LEU A 235 17.69 -1.49 -17.78
C LEU A 235 18.25 -2.80 -18.35
N LYS A 236 19.18 -2.76 -19.31
CA LYS A 236 19.85 -3.97 -19.84
C LYS A 236 20.67 -4.73 -18.80
N LYS A 237 21.23 -4.02 -17.80
CA LYS A 237 22.05 -4.62 -16.73
C LYS A 237 21.19 -5.16 -15.59
N MET A 238 19.92 -4.78 -15.54
CA MET A 238 18.99 -5.18 -14.51
C MET A 238 18.37 -6.54 -14.84
N PRO A 239 18.29 -7.48 -13.87
CA PRO A 239 17.55 -8.72 -14.07
C PRO A 239 16.06 -8.42 -14.31
N SER A 240 15.47 -8.94 -15.39
CA SER A 240 14.06 -8.73 -15.74
C SER A 240 13.11 -9.14 -14.62
N ASP A 241 13.43 -10.21 -13.89
CA ASP A 241 12.65 -10.68 -12.74
C ASP A 241 12.57 -9.62 -11.63
N GLN A 242 13.63 -8.84 -11.40
CA GLN A 242 13.61 -7.79 -10.37
C GLN A 242 12.70 -6.63 -10.78
N LEU A 243 12.74 -6.22 -12.04
CA LEU A 243 11.88 -5.16 -12.54
C LEU A 243 10.40 -5.58 -12.51
N THR A 244 10.13 -6.85 -12.87
CA THR A 244 8.79 -7.46 -12.77
C THR A 244 8.30 -7.49 -11.33
N LEU A 245 9.15 -7.88 -10.37
CA LEU A 245 8.80 -7.90 -8.96
C LEU A 245 8.44 -6.51 -8.45
N ILE A 246 9.25 -5.49 -8.75
CA ILE A 246 8.99 -4.10 -8.34
C ILE A 246 7.71 -3.57 -8.97
N GLN A 247 7.50 -3.79 -10.27
CA GLN A 247 6.28 -3.38 -10.95
C GLN A 247 5.05 -4.01 -10.27
N ARG A 248 5.09 -5.32 -9.99
CA ARG A 248 3.97 -6.03 -9.36
C ARG A 248 3.71 -5.55 -7.94
N ASP A 249 4.74 -5.26 -7.15
CA ASP A 249 4.55 -4.75 -5.79
C ASP A 249 3.96 -3.33 -5.81
N LEU A 250 4.39 -2.48 -6.75
CA LEU A 250 3.80 -1.15 -6.95
C LEU A 250 2.33 -1.27 -7.39
N GLN A 251 2.05 -2.11 -8.40
CA GLN A 251 0.69 -2.38 -8.86
C GLN A 251 -0.20 -2.82 -7.70
N HIS A 252 0.26 -3.80 -6.92
CA HIS A 252 -0.49 -4.29 -5.76
C HIS A 252 -0.86 -3.18 -4.78
N ILE A 253 0.08 -2.27 -4.47
CA ILE A 253 -0.21 -1.10 -3.62
C ILE A 253 -1.28 -0.22 -4.27
N PHE A 254 -1.07 0.21 -5.52
CA PHE A 254 -1.96 1.18 -6.15
C PHE A 254 -3.35 0.64 -6.51
N ASP A 255 -3.47 -0.68 -6.68
CA ASP A 255 -4.74 -1.38 -6.86
C ASP A 255 -5.56 -1.40 -5.57
N ILE A 256 -4.92 -1.59 -4.40
CA ILE A 256 -5.59 -1.44 -3.09
C ILE A 256 -6.11 -0.02 -2.92
N LEU A 257 -5.32 0.96 -3.37
CA LEU A 257 -5.58 2.38 -3.23
C LEU A 257 -6.60 2.95 -4.23
N ILE A 258 -7.03 2.19 -5.25
CA ILE A 258 -7.89 2.70 -6.35
C ILE A 258 -9.18 3.38 -5.86
N SER A 259 -9.71 2.91 -4.73
CA SER A 259 -10.98 3.39 -4.16
C SER A 259 -10.84 4.59 -3.24
N THR A 260 -9.68 4.77 -2.61
CA THR A 260 -9.43 5.80 -1.59
C THR A 260 -8.52 6.91 -2.11
N ARG A 261 -7.57 6.59 -3.00
CA ARG A 261 -6.49 7.47 -3.48
C ARG A 261 -6.34 7.44 -5.00
N ARG A 262 -7.46 7.49 -5.72
CA ARG A 262 -7.50 7.33 -7.19
C ARG A 262 -6.55 8.25 -7.96
N SER A 263 -6.35 9.49 -7.52
CA SER A 263 -5.40 10.41 -8.16
C SER A 263 -3.98 9.87 -8.17
N SER A 264 -3.51 9.32 -7.04
CA SER A 264 -2.19 8.69 -6.92
C SER A 264 -2.10 7.41 -7.73
N THR A 265 -3.20 6.64 -7.82
CA THR A 265 -3.26 5.48 -8.71
C THR A 265 -3.12 5.88 -10.19
N TYR A 266 -3.70 7.02 -10.61
CA TYR A 266 -3.48 7.51 -11.99
C TYR A 266 -2.01 7.88 -12.26
N GLU A 267 -1.30 8.44 -11.30
CA GLU A 267 0.14 8.72 -11.42
C GLU A 267 0.92 7.41 -11.62
N PHE A 268 0.57 6.34 -10.90
CA PHE A 268 1.15 5.01 -11.11
C PHE A 268 0.90 4.47 -12.52
N TYR A 269 -0.35 4.49 -13.01
CA TYR A 269 -0.67 4.02 -14.36
C TYR A 269 0.01 4.86 -15.46
N GLN A 270 0.18 6.16 -15.24
CA GLN A 270 0.96 7.03 -16.12
C GLN A 270 2.45 6.66 -16.12
N PHE A 271 3.03 6.38 -14.95
CA PHE A 271 4.38 5.86 -14.82
C PHE A 271 4.53 4.53 -15.55
N TRP A 272 3.66 3.55 -15.30
CA TRP A 272 3.74 2.21 -15.87
C TRP A 272 3.63 2.27 -17.40
N ARG A 273 2.68 3.05 -17.93
CA ARG A 273 2.61 3.33 -19.37
C ARG A 273 3.90 3.93 -19.92
N SER A 274 4.50 4.90 -19.22
CA SER A 274 5.75 5.54 -19.65
C SER A 274 6.93 4.56 -19.64
N LEU A 275 7.00 3.68 -18.65
CA LEU A 275 7.99 2.60 -18.57
C LEU A 275 7.80 1.62 -19.73
N VAL A 276 6.58 1.15 -19.99
CA VAL A 276 6.26 0.26 -21.11
C VAL A 276 6.67 0.89 -22.45
N LEU A 277 6.32 2.16 -22.68
CA LEU A 277 6.72 2.89 -23.89
C LEU A 277 8.26 2.95 -24.05
N LYS A 278 8.99 3.17 -22.95
CA LYS A 278 10.46 3.14 -22.95
C LYS A 278 10.99 1.73 -23.31
N LEU A 279 10.41 0.68 -22.74
CA LEU A 279 10.82 -0.71 -22.97
C LEU A 279 10.56 -1.15 -24.42
N ILE A 280 9.39 -0.88 -24.99
CA ILE A 280 9.05 -1.28 -26.37
C ILE A 280 9.84 -0.49 -27.43
N SER A 281 10.32 0.71 -27.08
CA SER A 281 11.18 1.53 -27.94
C SER A 281 12.68 1.25 -27.76
N SER A 282 13.05 0.35 -26.84
CA SER A 282 14.44 -0.06 -26.62
C SER A 282 15.05 -0.72 -27.85
N GLN A 283 16.36 -0.53 -28.03
CA GLN A 283 17.12 -1.29 -29.04
C GLN A 283 17.40 -2.75 -28.58
N SER A 284 17.23 -3.05 -27.30
CA SER A 284 17.37 -4.38 -26.74
C SER A 284 16.14 -5.23 -27.03
N LEU A 285 16.29 -6.33 -27.76
CA LEU A 285 15.18 -7.27 -28.00
C LEU A 285 14.60 -7.84 -26.68
N PRO A 286 15.39 -8.27 -25.69
CA PRO A 286 14.86 -8.68 -24.38
C PRO A 286 13.98 -7.62 -23.71
N LEU A 287 14.39 -6.35 -23.71
CA LEU A 287 13.59 -5.27 -23.10
C LEU A 287 12.30 -5.01 -23.88
N ARG A 288 12.35 -5.09 -25.22
CA ARG A 288 11.13 -4.95 -26.04
C ARG A 288 10.13 -6.07 -25.78
N LEU A 289 10.59 -7.31 -25.71
CA LEU A 289 9.72 -8.46 -25.41
C LEU A 289 9.07 -8.32 -24.04
N PHE A 290 9.86 -7.94 -23.03
CA PHE A 290 9.35 -7.63 -21.70
C PHE A 290 8.33 -6.48 -21.74
N GLY A 291 8.62 -5.41 -22.48
CA GLY A 291 7.69 -4.29 -22.67
C GLY A 291 6.35 -4.73 -23.28
N TRP A 292 6.36 -5.64 -24.25
CA TRP A 292 5.13 -6.17 -24.86
C TRP A 292 4.32 -7.07 -23.92
N GLU A 293 4.96 -7.87 -23.08
CA GLU A 293 4.29 -8.63 -22.01
C GLU A 293 3.55 -7.68 -21.06
N GLN A 294 4.24 -6.61 -20.63
CA GLN A 294 3.67 -5.59 -19.75
C GLN A 294 2.52 -4.77 -20.37
N VAL A 295 2.39 -4.71 -21.71
CA VAL A 295 1.23 -4.07 -22.36
C VAL A 295 -0.05 -4.84 -22.05
N GLY A 296 -0.01 -6.18 -22.05
CA GLY A 296 -1.18 -7.01 -21.73
C GLY A 296 -1.64 -6.74 -20.31
N ASP A 297 -0.72 -6.88 -19.35
CA ASP A 297 -0.98 -6.63 -17.93
C ASP A 297 -1.53 -5.21 -17.68
N LEU A 298 -0.99 -4.20 -18.37
CA LEU A 298 -1.46 -2.82 -18.25
C LEU A 298 -2.89 -2.63 -18.77
N ILE A 299 -3.24 -3.29 -19.89
CA ILE A 299 -4.60 -3.22 -20.47
C ILE A 299 -5.61 -3.88 -19.52
N ASP A 300 -5.29 -5.07 -19.04
CA ASP A 300 -6.15 -5.83 -18.12
C ASP A 300 -6.36 -5.04 -16.82
N ALA A 301 -5.28 -4.52 -16.23
CA ALA A 301 -5.37 -3.67 -15.04
C ALA A 301 -6.19 -2.39 -15.29
N CYS A 302 -6.00 -1.71 -16.43
CA CYS A 302 -6.82 -0.53 -16.76
C CYS A 302 -8.31 -0.88 -16.92
N ALA A 303 -8.63 -2.07 -17.43
CA ALA A 303 -10.00 -2.54 -17.54
C ALA A 303 -10.62 -2.81 -16.16
N ASP A 304 -9.90 -3.53 -15.30
CA ASP A 304 -10.34 -3.88 -13.94
C ASP A 304 -10.52 -2.64 -13.04
N HIS A 305 -9.72 -1.61 -13.26
CA HIS A 305 -9.74 -0.37 -12.48
C HIS A 305 -10.50 0.77 -13.15
N ARG A 306 -11.18 0.50 -14.28
CA ARG A 306 -12.04 1.49 -14.93
C ARG A 306 -13.08 1.96 -13.93
N PRO A 307 -13.16 3.28 -13.65
CA PRO A 307 -14.16 3.74 -12.72
C PRO A 307 -15.56 3.53 -13.30
N PRO A 308 -16.58 3.34 -12.46
CA PRO A 308 -17.95 3.21 -12.91
C PRO A 308 -18.37 4.41 -13.78
N PRO A 309 -19.17 4.19 -14.84
CA PRO A 309 -19.66 5.26 -15.68
C PRO A 309 -20.44 6.26 -14.82
N ARG A 310 -20.25 7.55 -15.10
CA ARG A 310 -20.94 8.64 -14.39
C ARG A 310 -22.33 8.90 -14.96
N MET A 311 -22.56 8.47 -16.18
CA MET A 311 -23.80 8.62 -16.88
C MET A 311 -23.94 7.56 -17.96
N PHE A 312 -25.18 7.37 -18.41
CA PHE A 312 -25.50 6.64 -19.63
C PHE A 312 -26.38 7.51 -20.51
N VAL A 313 -26.23 7.38 -21.83
CA VAL A 313 -27.15 8.00 -22.78
C VAL A 313 -28.12 6.93 -23.28
N VAL A 314 -29.38 7.05 -22.91
CA VAL A 314 -30.48 6.19 -23.38
C VAL A 314 -30.99 6.75 -24.70
N SER A 315 -31.05 5.91 -25.73
CA SER A 315 -31.61 6.27 -27.02
C SER A 315 -32.40 5.12 -27.65
N GLY A 316 -33.46 5.41 -28.40
CA GLY A 316 -34.26 4.40 -29.09
C GLY A 316 -35.34 3.71 -28.24
N ALA A 317 -35.66 4.21 -27.04
CA ALA A 317 -36.60 3.58 -26.09
C ALA A 317 -38.08 3.52 -26.53
N GLY A 318 -38.42 3.83 -27.78
CA GLY A 318 -39.80 3.89 -28.29
C GLY A 318 -40.63 5.08 -27.76
N CYS A 319 -40.36 5.53 -26.53
CA CYS A 319 -40.93 6.71 -25.89
C CYS A 319 -39.91 7.86 -25.90
N PRO A 320 -40.16 8.97 -26.62
CA PRO A 320 -39.18 10.06 -26.75
C PRO A 320 -38.68 10.65 -25.41
N PHE A 321 -39.58 10.82 -24.43
CA PHE A 321 -39.25 11.39 -23.11
C PHE A 321 -38.37 10.47 -22.23
N VAL A 322 -38.24 9.19 -22.60
CA VAL A 322 -37.39 8.22 -21.89
C VAL A 322 -35.93 8.34 -22.35
N ASN A 323 -35.70 8.85 -23.56
CA ASN A 323 -34.36 9.04 -24.10
C ASN A 323 -33.67 10.26 -23.47
N GLY A 324 -32.38 10.16 -23.23
CA GLY A 324 -31.59 11.25 -22.67
C GLY A 324 -30.46 10.77 -21.79
N GLU A 325 -29.86 11.73 -21.08
CA GLU A 325 -28.76 11.48 -20.15
C GLU A 325 -29.31 11.01 -18.80
N TYR A 326 -28.82 9.85 -18.35
CA TYR A 326 -29.09 9.27 -17.04
C TYR A 326 -27.85 9.41 -16.20
N HIS A 327 -27.89 10.24 -15.16
CA HIS A 327 -26.72 10.51 -14.32
C HIS A 327 -26.71 9.60 -13.09
N PHE A 328 -25.52 9.15 -12.70
CA PHE A 328 -25.33 8.34 -11.51
C PHE A 328 -25.87 9.06 -10.28
N SER A 329 -26.73 8.39 -9.51
CA SER A 329 -27.53 9.04 -8.47
C SER A 329 -27.37 8.42 -7.08
N ALA A 330 -26.44 7.49 -6.91
CA ALA A 330 -26.09 6.92 -5.61
C ALA A 330 -24.91 7.68 -4.96
N GLY A 331 -24.40 7.16 -3.84
CA GLY A 331 -23.27 7.76 -3.13
C GLY A 331 -22.02 7.84 -4.01
N THR A 332 -21.47 9.04 -4.19
CA THR A 332 -20.25 9.27 -4.95
C THR A 332 -19.02 9.46 -4.06
N THR A 333 -17.86 9.06 -4.55
CA THR A 333 -16.54 9.41 -4.00
C THR A 333 -16.25 10.90 -4.24
N PRO A 334 -15.32 11.53 -3.50
CA PRO A 334 -14.98 12.95 -3.67
C PRO A 334 -14.58 13.36 -5.10
N ASP A 335 -14.07 12.42 -5.88
CA ASP A 335 -13.70 12.58 -7.29
C ASP A 335 -14.85 12.26 -8.27
N GLY A 336 -16.08 12.13 -7.78
CA GLY A 336 -17.31 12.10 -8.59
C GLY A 336 -17.67 10.75 -9.22
N TYR A 337 -17.19 9.63 -8.68
CA TYR A 337 -17.51 8.28 -9.18
C TYR A 337 -18.31 7.48 -8.15
N ALA A 338 -18.90 6.36 -8.56
CA ALA A 338 -19.68 5.52 -7.64
C ALA A 338 -18.82 4.96 -6.50
N LYS A 339 -19.34 5.00 -5.26
CA LYS A 339 -18.72 4.32 -4.12
C LYS A 339 -18.78 2.79 -4.30
N PRO A 340 -17.68 2.06 -4.05
CA PRO A 340 -17.68 0.60 -4.10
C PRO A 340 -18.71 -0.02 -3.15
N GLY A 341 -19.38 -1.08 -3.59
CA GLY A 341 -20.35 -1.82 -2.77
C GLY A 341 -21.70 -1.13 -2.54
N GLY A 342 -21.92 0.06 -3.09
CA GLY A 342 -23.23 0.72 -3.09
C GLY A 342 -24.16 0.19 -4.18
N GLU A 343 -25.44 0.55 -4.09
CA GLU A 343 -26.38 0.34 -5.18
C GLU A 343 -25.99 1.19 -6.40
N ILE A 344 -26.08 0.61 -7.59
CA ILE A 344 -25.77 1.29 -8.85
C ILE A 344 -27.08 1.61 -9.54
N PHE A 345 -27.42 2.89 -9.60
CA PHE A 345 -28.56 3.39 -10.36
C PHE A 345 -28.29 4.78 -10.91
N PHE A 346 -28.95 5.08 -12.02
CA PHE A 346 -28.84 6.32 -12.76
C PHE A 346 -30.22 6.92 -12.93
N THR A 347 -30.33 8.24 -12.84
CA THR A 347 -31.62 8.91 -12.95
C THR A 347 -31.64 9.94 -14.05
N HIS A 348 -32.80 10.06 -14.66
CA HIS A 348 -33.12 11.07 -15.67
C HIS A 348 -34.37 11.81 -15.22
N VAL A 349 -34.33 13.13 -15.28
CA VAL A 349 -35.51 13.97 -15.06
C VAL A 349 -35.96 14.48 -16.42
N VAL A 350 -37.19 14.14 -16.78
CA VAL A 350 -37.76 14.54 -18.07
C VAL A 350 -37.74 16.08 -18.18
N PRO A 351 -37.10 16.64 -19.21
CA PRO A 351 -36.92 18.08 -19.33
C PRO A 351 -38.24 18.80 -19.63
N ASP A 352 -38.32 20.06 -19.22
CA ASP A 352 -39.45 20.93 -19.54
C ASP A 352 -39.43 21.30 -21.03
N LYS A 353 -40.12 20.48 -21.83
CA LYS A 353 -40.31 20.69 -23.26
C LYS A 353 -41.79 20.56 -23.61
N PRO A 354 -42.31 21.35 -24.58
CA PRO A 354 -43.70 21.27 -24.99
C PRO A 354 -44.15 19.88 -25.45
N GLU A 355 -43.23 19.10 -26.04
CA GLU A 355 -43.44 17.72 -26.48
C GLU A 355 -43.64 16.72 -25.34
N PHE A 356 -43.25 17.07 -24.10
CA PHE A 356 -43.30 16.21 -22.92
C PHE A 356 -44.15 16.81 -21.80
N ALA A 357 -45.09 17.70 -22.12
CA ALA A 357 -45.83 18.50 -21.14
C ALA A 357 -46.44 17.67 -19.99
N ASP A 358 -46.94 16.48 -20.28
CA ASP A 358 -47.56 15.59 -19.28
C ASP A 358 -46.53 14.74 -18.49
N GLN A 359 -45.26 14.79 -18.88
CA GLN A 359 -44.17 14.01 -18.28
C GLN A 359 -43.07 14.89 -17.66
N VAL A 360 -43.17 16.23 -17.76
CA VAL A 360 -42.14 17.14 -17.23
C VAL A 360 -41.88 16.87 -15.74
N GLY A 361 -40.60 16.78 -15.37
CA GLY A 361 -40.19 16.57 -13.98
C GLY A 361 -40.30 15.11 -13.51
N LYS A 362 -40.86 14.22 -14.34
CA LYS A 362 -40.91 12.78 -14.06
C LYS A 362 -39.49 12.22 -13.92
N LYS A 363 -39.27 11.42 -12.88
CA LYS A 363 -37.96 10.84 -12.57
C LYS A 363 -37.91 9.39 -13.02
N LEU A 364 -37.14 9.12 -14.06
CA LEU A 364 -36.87 7.77 -14.56
C LEU A 364 -35.58 7.24 -13.95
N THR A 365 -35.54 5.94 -13.68
CA THR A 365 -34.41 5.28 -13.02
C THR A 365 -33.94 4.08 -13.83
N LEU A 366 -32.65 4.05 -14.17
CA LEU A 366 -31.95 2.90 -14.74
C LEU A 366 -31.21 2.18 -13.60
N PHE A 367 -31.61 0.96 -13.26
CA PHE A 367 -31.09 0.23 -12.11
C PHE A 367 -30.99 -1.27 -12.36
N ARG A 368 -30.21 -1.95 -11.52
CA ARG A 368 -30.04 -3.41 -11.56
C ARG A 368 -30.78 -4.06 -10.40
N CYS A 369 -31.59 -5.07 -10.68
CA CYS A 369 -32.27 -5.88 -9.69
C CYS A 369 -31.80 -7.34 -9.73
N THR A 370 -31.79 -8.01 -8.58
CA THR A 370 -31.60 -9.47 -8.50
C THR A 370 -32.97 -10.14 -8.46
N MET A 371 -33.33 -10.83 -9.53
CA MET A 371 -34.61 -11.51 -9.65
C MET A 371 -34.71 -12.70 -8.70
N ARG A 372 -35.91 -13.22 -8.44
CA ARG A 372 -36.13 -14.44 -7.62
C ARG A 372 -35.34 -15.65 -8.12
N SER A 373 -35.03 -15.70 -9.42
CA SER A 373 -34.18 -16.71 -10.07
C SER A 373 -32.69 -16.57 -9.77
N GLN A 374 -32.27 -15.61 -8.92
CA GLN A 374 -30.87 -15.22 -8.67
C GLN A 374 -30.15 -14.63 -9.90
N GLN A 375 -30.87 -14.38 -11.00
CA GLN A 375 -30.33 -13.70 -12.18
C GLN A 375 -30.42 -12.18 -12.00
N LYS A 376 -29.41 -11.46 -12.46
CA LYS A 376 -29.39 -10.00 -12.45
C LYS A 376 -29.98 -9.44 -13.73
N TRP A 377 -30.82 -8.43 -13.58
CA TRP A 377 -31.54 -7.80 -14.68
C TRP A 377 -31.41 -6.28 -14.55
N TRP A 378 -31.27 -5.60 -15.69
CA TRP A 378 -31.32 -4.15 -15.78
C TRP A 378 -32.71 -3.69 -16.17
N PHE A 379 -33.20 -2.65 -15.50
CA PHE A 379 -34.50 -2.05 -15.72
C PHE A 379 -34.35 -0.55 -15.96
N LEU A 380 -35.17 -0.02 -16.88
CA LEU A 380 -35.42 1.41 -16.99
C LEU A 380 -36.87 1.67 -16.65
N SER A 381 -37.11 2.29 -15.49
CA SER A 381 -38.46 2.35 -14.94
C SER A 381 -38.80 3.74 -14.43
N ASP A 382 -40.08 4.05 -14.53
CA ASP A 382 -40.73 5.01 -13.66
C ASP A 382 -41.21 4.27 -12.41
N ALA A 383 -40.53 4.54 -11.28
CA ALA A 383 -40.85 3.88 -10.02
C ALA A 383 -42.10 4.50 -9.39
N ASP A 384 -43.01 3.66 -8.89
CA ASP A 384 -44.18 4.12 -8.14
C ASP A 384 -43.74 4.85 -6.86
N GLU A 385 -44.31 6.04 -6.61
CA GLU A 385 -43.91 6.89 -5.48
C GLU A 385 -44.23 6.26 -4.11
N GLU A 386 -45.25 5.40 -4.04
CA GLU A 386 -45.71 4.77 -2.79
C GLU A 386 -45.09 3.39 -2.57
N GLN A 387 -44.83 2.63 -3.65
CA GLN A 387 -44.36 1.25 -3.62
C GLN A 387 -43.32 0.94 -4.70
N PRO A 388 -42.10 1.53 -4.63
CA PRO A 388 -41.06 1.28 -5.60
C PRO A 388 -40.60 -0.19 -5.58
N GLY A 389 -40.31 -0.75 -6.75
CA GLY A 389 -39.87 -2.13 -6.94
C GLY A 389 -41.01 -3.16 -6.92
N THR A 390 -42.23 -2.72 -7.19
CA THR A 390 -43.41 -3.60 -7.29
C THR A 390 -43.94 -3.65 -8.72
N ASP A 391 -44.92 -4.52 -8.98
CA ASP A 391 -45.60 -4.64 -10.29
C ASP A 391 -46.37 -3.35 -10.70
N ARG A 392 -46.30 -2.28 -9.90
CA ARG A 392 -46.85 -0.95 -10.18
C ARG A 392 -45.87 -0.05 -10.92
N ASP A 393 -44.58 -0.38 -10.92
CA ASP A 393 -43.57 0.35 -11.67
C ASP A 393 -43.86 0.22 -13.18
N VAL A 394 -43.62 1.30 -13.92
CA VAL A 394 -43.74 1.29 -15.39
C VAL A 394 -42.36 1.08 -15.99
N ASP A 395 -42.11 -0.15 -16.45
CA ASP A 395 -40.86 -0.54 -17.10
C ASP A 395 -40.87 -0.22 -18.59
N TYR A 396 -39.91 0.60 -19.02
CA TYR A 396 -39.66 0.96 -20.43
C TYR A 396 -38.57 0.11 -21.07
N TYR A 397 -37.72 -0.52 -20.25
CA TYR A 397 -36.68 -1.46 -20.69
C TYR A 397 -36.47 -2.52 -19.61
N GLN A 398 -36.27 -3.76 -20.05
CA GLN A 398 -35.84 -4.86 -19.20
C GLN A 398 -34.81 -5.69 -19.96
N HIS A 399 -33.69 -5.99 -19.33
CA HIS A 399 -32.63 -6.81 -19.92
C HIS A 399 -32.08 -7.78 -18.91
N LYS A 400 -32.06 -9.05 -19.31
CA LYS A 400 -31.44 -10.11 -18.53
C LYS A 400 -29.93 -10.06 -18.78
N SER A 401 -29.16 -9.70 -17.76
CA SER A 401 -27.70 -9.59 -17.85
C SER A 401 -27.06 -10.96 -18.13
N GLU A 402 -26.11 -10.96 -19.06
CA GLU A 402 -25.02 -11.94 -19.08
C GLU A 402 -24.00 -11.63 -17.97
N GLU A 403 -23.08 -12.57 -17.68
CA GLU A 403 -22.11 -12.45 -16.58
C GLU A 403 -21.28 -11.15 -16.67
N HIS A 404 -20.88 -10.75 -17.88
CA HIS A 404 -20.12 -9.53 -18.13
C HIS A 404 -20.97 -8.24 -18.11
N GLU A 405 -22.29 -8.35 -18.12
CA GLU A 405 -23.27 -7.25 -18.11
C GLU A 405 -23.92 -7.07 -16.73
N GLU A 406 -23.46 -7.83 -15.73
CA GLU A 406 -23.96 -7.70 -14.38
C GLU A 406 -23.51 -6.39 -13.73
N ALA A 407 -22.34 -5.86 -14.10
CA ALA A 407 -21.79 -4.64 -13.52
C ALA A 407 -22.42 -3.38 -14.13
N TYR A 408 -22.69 -3.40 -15.44
CA TYR A 408 -23.20 -2.28 -16.22
C TYR A 408 -24.18 -2.78 -17.30
N PRO A 409 -25.19 -1.98 -17.68
CA PRO A 409 -26.11 -2.36 -18.73
C PRO A 409 -25.39 -2.52 -20.08
N ALA A 410 -25.88 -3.43 -20.91
CA ALA A 410 -25.33 -3.74 -22.22
C ALA A 410 -25.33 -2.49 -23.14
N PRO A 411 -24.25 -2.20 -23.89
CA PRO A 411 -24.24 -1.10 -24.86
C PRO A 411 -25.26 -1.29 -26.01
N GLU A 412 -25.56 -2.56 -26.34
CA GLU A 412 -26.36 -2.97 -27.49
C GLU A 412 -27.59 -3.76 -27.03
N GLY A 413 -28.60 -3.06 -26.50
CA GLY A 413 -29.99 -3.54 -26.46
C GLY A 413 -30.84 -2.73 -27.45
N GLU A 414 -32.12 -3.05 -27.63
CA GLU A 414 -33.07 -2.26 -28.46
C GLU A 414 -33.17 -0.77 -28.04
N VAL A 415 -32.53 -0.43 -26.92
CA VAL A 415 -32.10 0.90 -26.50
C VAL A 415 -30.57 0.98 -26.60
N ASN A 416 -30.04 1.79 -27.52
CA ASN A 416 -28.59 1.98 -27.64
C ASN A 416 -28.12 2.81 -26.43
N LEU A 417 -27.28 2.20 -25.60
CA LEU A 417 -26.66 2.83 -24.43
C LEU A 417 -25.23 3.25 -24.81
N ALA A 418 -25.05 4.53 -25.11
CA ALA A 418 -23.71 5.09 -25.29
C ALA A 418 -23.13 5.47 -23.92
N VAL A 419 -21.87 5.08 -23.69
CA VAL A 419 -21.11 5.36 -22.46
C VAL A 419 -20.45 6.73 -22.53
#